data_AF-A0A1E7YRZ6-F1
#
_entry.id   AF-A0A1E7YRZ6-F1
#
_cell.length_a   1.000
_cell.length_b   1.000
_cell.length_c   1.000
_cell.angle_alpha   90.00
_cell.angle_beta   90.00
_cell.angle_gamma   90.00
#
_symmetry.space_group_name_H-M   'P 1'
#
loop_
_entity.id
_entity.type
_entity.pdbx_description
1 polymer ?
#
loop_
_entity_poly.entity_id
_entity_poly.type
_entity_poly.pdbx_seq_one_letter_code
_entity_poly.pdbx_strand_id
1 'polypeptide(L)' 'MDDAGCITGRLRGANCYGPEKARRLQDFLRGRSLHWAYGNSRGDAEMLGMARQAVWVGPQQHRGQALPPLADTD' A
#
# COMPACT_ATOMS: atom_id res chain seq x y z
N MET A 1 -1.06 -15.74 -17.34
CA MET A 1 -1.07 -17.19 -17.60
C MET A 1 -0.44 -17.41 -18.96
N ASP A 2 0.12 -18.58 -19.23
CA ASP A 2 0.43 -18.98 -20.60
C ASP A 2 -0.85 -19.34 -21.35
N ASP A 3 -0.72 -19.74 -22.61
CA ASP A 3 -1.84 -20.07 -23.49
C ASP A 3 -2.63 -21.31 -23.01
N ALA A 4 -2.05 -22.11 -22.11
CA ALA A 4 -2.70 -23.26 -21.48
C ALA A 4 -3.37 -22.89 -20.13
N GLY A 5 -3.30 -21.64 -19.69
CA GLY A 5 -3.90 -21.17 -18.43
C GLY A 5 -3.00 -21.32 -17.19
N CYS A 6 -1.72 -21.70 -17.34
CA CYS A 6 -0.83 -21.92 -16.21
C CYS A 6 -0.20 -20.62 -15.68
N ILE A 7 0.04 -20.54 -14.36
CA ILE A 7 0.77 -19.41 -13.76
C ILE A 7 2.25 -19.53 -14.09
N THR A 8 2.80 -18.48 -14.71
CA THR A 8 4.17 -18.50 -15.25
C THR A 8 5.21 -17.88 -14.32
N GLY A 9 4.81 -17.31 -13.18
CA GLY A 9 5.66 -16.53 -12.29
C GLY A 9 6.11 -15.17 -12.86
N ARG A 10 5.78 -14.85 -14.12
CA ARG A 10 6.07 -13.54 -14.73
C ARG A 10 5.04 -12.50 -14.29
N LEU A 11 5.51 -11.34 -13.88
CA LEU A 11 4.66 -10.18 -13.61
C LEU A 11 4.31 -9.48 -14.92
N ARG A 12 3.07 -8.98 -15.00
CA ARG A 12 2.69 -8.03 -16.04
C ARG A 12 3.12 -6.63 -15.60
N GLY A 13 4.14 -6.09 -16.25
CA GLY A 13 4.74 -4.80 -15.89
C GLY A 13 5.65 -4.89 -14.67
N ALA A 14 5.98 -3.72 -14.11
CA ALA A 14 6.88 -3.63 -12.97
C ALA A 14 6.30 -4.28 -11.70
N ASN A 15 7.19 -4.74 -10.81
CA ASN A 15 6.78 -5.20 -9.49
C ASN A 15 6.17 -4.05 -8.69
N CYS A 16 5.01 -4.27 -8.07
CA CYS A 16 4.31 -3.28 -7.27
C CYS A 16 4.97 -3.13 -5.89
N TYR A 17 6.17 -2.54 -5.86
CA TYR A 17 6.99 -2.39 -4.67
C TYR A 17 7.61 -0.99 -4.60
N GLY A 18 7.60 -0.37 -3.41
CA GLY A 18 8.19 0.94 -3.17
C GLY A 18 7.63 2.01 -4.12
N PRO A 19 8.45 2.70 -4.94
CA PRO A 19 7.99 3.76 -5.83
C PRO A 19 6.88 3.34 -6.80
N GLU A 20 6.90 2.11 -7.32
CA GLU A 20 5.86 1.65 -8.26
C GLU A 20 4.51 1.48 -7.57
N LYS A 21 4.50 1.09 -6.29
CA LYS A 21 3.29 1.03 -5.47
C LYS A 21 2.70 2.43 -5.29
N ALA A 22 3.53 3.41 -4.94
CA ALA A 22 3.12 4.81 -4.81
C ALA A 22 2.61 5.40 -6.13
N ARG A 23 3.27 5.09 -7.26
CA ARG A 23 2.85 5.55 -8.59
C ARG A 23 1.47 5.02 -8.96
N ARG A 24 1.24 3.71 -8.83
CA ARG A 24 -0.08 3.11 -9.11
C ARG A 24 -1.18 3.67 -8.23
N LEU A 25 -0.86 3.96 -6.97
CA LEU A 25 -1.83 4.56 -6.05
C LEU A 25 -2.18 5.99 -6.45
N GLN A 26 -1.21 6.80 -6.88
CA GLN A 26 -1.47 8.14 -7.43
C GLN A 26 -2.36 8.08 -8.68
N ASP A 27 -2.07 7.16 -9.60
CA ASP A 27 -2.90 6.93 -10.79
C ASP A 27 -4.34 6.55 -10.42
N PHE A 28 -4.51 5.66 -9.44
CA PHE A 28 -5.82 5.23 -8.94
C PHE A 28 -6.59 6.36 -8.25
N LEU A 29 -5.91 7.18 -7.45
CA LEU A 29 -6.53 8.28 -6.72
C LEU A 29 -6.98 9.41 -7.65
N ARG A 30 -6.36 9.56 -8.83
CA ARG A 30 -6.69 10.61 -9.82
C ARG A 30 -6.66 12.01 -9.20
N GLY A 31 -5.63 12.29 -8.41
CA GLY A 31 -5.45 13.57 -7.71
C GLY A 31 -6.22 13.72 -6.40
N ARG A 32 -7.03 12.73 -5.98
CA ARG A 32 -7.63 12.71 -4.64
C ARG A 32 -6.55 12.47 -3.57
N SER A 33 -6.74 13.05 -2.38
CA SER A 33 -5.85 12.84 -1.25
C SER A 33 -5.98 11.45 -0.66
N LEU A 34 -4.85 10.83 -0.30
CA LEU A 34 -4.82 9.60 0.48
C LEU A 34 -4.98 9.94 1.97
N HIS A 35 -6.11 9.59 2.58
CA HIS A 35 -6.35 9.96 3.98
C HIS A 35 -5.63 9.02 4.95
N TRP A 36 -5.68 7.71 4.70
CA TRP A 36 -5.08 6.68 5.54
C TRP A 36 -4.22 5.74 4.71
N ALA A 37 -3.08 5.32 5.26
CA ALA A 37 -2.28 4.23 4.72
C ALA A 37 -1.69 3.38 5.85
N TYR A 38 -1.65 2.07 5.62
CA TYR A 38 -1.09 1.08 6.52
C TYR A 38 -0.03 0.29 5.75
N GLY A 39 1.14 0.09 6.35
CA GLY A 39 2.25 -0.65 5.71
C GLY A 39 3.15 -1.27 6.76
N ASN A 40 3.87 -2.32 6.39
CA ASN A 40 4.71 -3.09 7.32
C ASN A 40 6.09 -3.41 6.75
N SER A 41 6.38 -2.93 5.54
CA SER A 41 7.58 -3.24 4.80
C SER A 41 8.28 -1.97 4.32
N ARG A 42 9.57 -2.07 4.04
CA ARG A 42 10.33 -0.95 3.46
C ARG A 42 9.70 -0.43 2.16
N GLY A 43 9.05 -1.31 1.39
CA GLY A 43 8.37 -0.94 0.14
C GLY A 43 7.03 -0.23 0.32
N ASP A 44 6.66 0.13 1.55
CA ASP A 44 5.48 0.96 1.86
C ASP A 44 5.87 2.41 2.17
N ALA A 45 7.17 2.71 2.29
CA ALA A 45 7.65 4.01 2.76
C ALA A 45 7.10 5.18 1.94
N GLU A 46 7.13 5.09 0.60
CA GLU A 46 6.62 6.12 -0.28
C GLU A 46 5.09 6.26 -0.16
N MET A 47 4.35 5.15 -0.07
CA MET A 47 2.89 5.17 0.12
C MET A 47 2.51 5.83 1.44
N LEU A 48 3.19 5.45 2.52
CA LEU A 48 2.99 6.01 3.85
C LEU A 48 3.30 7.51 3.86
N GLY A 49 4.34 7.96 3.14
CA GLY A 49 4.68 9.37 3.00
C GLY A 49 3.63 10.21 2.24
N MET A 50 2.79 9.58 1.41
CA MET A 50 1.70 10.28 0.70
C MET A 50 0.43 10.45 1.54
N ALA A 51 0.27 9.67 2.61
CA ALA A 51 -0.96 9.63 3.39
C ALA A 51 -1.02 10.76 4.41
N ARG A 52 -2.21 11.32 4.63
CA ARG A 52 -2.45 12.25 5.74
C ARG A 52 -2.24 11.55 7.09
N GLN A 53 -2.62 10.28 7.18
CA GLN A 53 -2.47 9.45 8.36
C GLN A 53 -1.77 8.14 7.97
N ALA A 54 -0.55 7.95 8.44
CA ALA A 54 0.30 6.82 8.08
C ALA A 54 0.53 5.91 9.29
N VAL A 55 0.38 4.60 9.10
CA VAL A 55 0.53 3.61 10.18
C VAL A 55 1.49 2.50 9.77
N TRP A 56 2.55 2.32 10.54
CA TRP A 56 3.56 1.27 10.35
C TRP A 56 3.22 -0.03 11.08
N VAL A 57 2.42 -0.91 10.50
CA VAL A 57 1.98 -2.16 11.15
C VAL A 57 3.17 -3.09 11.44
N GLY A 58 3.52 -3.30 12.71
CA GLY A 58 4.60 -4.21 13.09
C GLY A 58 4.75 -4.40 14.60
N PRO A 59 5.54 -5.39 15.05
CA PRO A 59 5.63 -5.76 16.45
C PRO A 59 6.10 -4.62 17.38
N GLN A 60 6.82 -3.64 16.83
CA GLN A 60 7.23 -2.43 17.56
C GLN A 60 6.08 -1.43 17.81
N GLN A 61 4.94 -1.55 17.11
CA GLN A 61 3.77 -0.68 17.33
C GLN A 61 2.88 -1.07 18.51
N HIS A 62 3.05 -2.26 19.09
CA HIS A 62 2.32 -2.63 20.32
C HIS A 62 2.68 -1.77 21.54
N ARG A 63 3.64 -0.84 21.43
CA ARG A 63 4.12 0.01 22.54
C ARG A 63 3.61 1.45 22.50
N GLY A 64 2.35 1.68 22.09
CA GLY A 64 1.62 2.90 22.51
C GLY A 64 0.71 3.60 21.51
N GLN A 65 0.54 3.11 20.26
CA GLN A 65 -0.45 3.67 19.33
C GLN A 65 -1.45 2.59 18.96
N ALA A 66 -2.70 2.75 19.41
CA ALA A 66 -3.80 1.92 18.93
C ALA A 66 -3.97 2.18 17.43
N LEU A 67 -4.17 1.11 16.65
CA LEU A 67 -4.67 1.24 15.29
C LEU A 67 -5.99 2.03 15.40
N PRO A 68 -6.15 3.14 14.68
CA PRO A 68 -7.43 3.81 14.64
C PRO A 68 -8.46 2.82 14.10
N PRO A 69 -9.71 2.86 14.61
CA PRO A 69 -10.76 2.04 14.04
C PRO A 69 -10.80 2.30 12.53
N LEU A 70 -10.96 1.25 11.73
CA LEU A 70 -11.28 1.41 10.32
C LEU A 70 -12.56 2.26 10.30
N ALA A 71 -12.43 3.51 9.84
CA ALA A 71 -13.57 4.41 9.78
C ALA A 71 -14.67 3.69 9.01
N ASP A 72 -15.87 3.62 9.57
CA ASP A 72 -17.04 3.16 8.86
C ASP A 72 -17.15 4.03 7.60
N THR A 73 -16.93 3.40 6.45
CA THR A 73 -17.02 4.07 5.15
C THR A 73 -18.51 4.29 4.90
N ASP A 74 -18.95 5.55 4.89
CA ASP A 74 -20.26 5.97 4.33
C ASP A 74 -20.33 5.67 2.82
#